data_AF-A0AAE3GWX6-F1
#
_entry.id   AF-A0AAE3GWX6-F1
#
_cell.length_a   1.000
_cell.length_b   1.000
_cell.length_c   1.000
_cell.angle_alpha   90.00
_cell.angle_beta   90.00
_cell.angle_gamma   90.00
#
_symmetry.space_group_name_H-M   'P 1'
#
loop_
_entity.id
_entity.type
_entity.pdbx_description
1 polymer ?
#
loop_
_entity_poly.entity_id
_entity_poly.type
_entity_poly.pdbx_seq_one_letter_code
_entity_poly.pdbx_strand_id
1 'polypeptide(L)' 'MEILELKALIKESVREVLREERLLLCQILIPYVSDEEQGEIEAEFGFPSDYNNDELIDMTNWVKHGGQISQAGN' A
#
# COMPACT_ATOMS: atom_id res chain seq x y z
N MET A 1 1.67 34.04 -15.01
CA MET A 1 2.08 32.68 -14.66
C MET A 1 2.84 32.11 -15.84
N GLU A 2 4.09 31.77 -15.64
CA GLU A 2 4.93 31.20 -16.68
C GLU A 2 4.39 29.81 -17.07
N ILE A 3 4.56 29.39 -18.33
CA ILE A 3 4.07 28.08 -18.82
C ILE A 3 4.68 26.93 -18.00
N LEU A 4 5.91 27.10 -17.50
CA LEU A 4 6.58 26.13 -16.64
C LEU A 4 5.92 26.01 -15.27
N GLU A 5 5.48 27.11 -14.67
CA GLU A 5 4.76 27.12 -13.39
C GLU A 5 3.41 26.41 -13.51
N LEU A 6 2.66 26.69 -14.59
CA LEU A 6 1.37 26.04 -14.83
C LEU A 6 1.54 24.52 -15.01
N LYS A 7 2.56 24.08 -15.75
CA LYS A 7 2.86 22.65 -15.92
C LYS A 7 3.24 21.98 -14.59
N ALA A 8 4.02 22.66 -13.76
CA ALA A 8 4.40 22.14 -12.44
C ALA A 8 3.17 21.98 -11.55
N LEU A 9 2.28 22.98 -11.54
CA LEU A 9 1.05 22.95 -10.76
C LEU A 9 0.13 21.81 -11.20
N ILE A 10 -0.12 21.67 -12.52
CA ILE A 10 -0.93 20.56 -13.06
C ILE A 10 -0.33 19.21 -12.68
N LYS A 11 1.00 19.05 -12.80
CA LYS A 11 1.68 17.79 -12.47
C LYS A 11 1.51 17.43 -11.00
N GLU A 12 1.58 18.40 -10.10
CA GLU A 12 1.42 18.14 -8.67
C GLU A 12 -0.01 17.82 -8.32
N SER A 13 -1.00 18.56 -8.85
CA SER A 13 -2.41 18.26 -8.64
C SER A 13 -2.80 16.86 -9.14
N VAL A 14 -2.31 16.44 -10.31
CA VAL A 14 -2.55 15.08 -10.83
C VAL A 14 -1.86 14.02 -9.95
N ARG A 15 -0.65 14.29 -9.47
CA ARG A 15 0.08 13.36 -8.58
C ARG A 15 -0.66 13.14 -7.26
N GLU A 16 -1.21 14.21 -6.69
CA GLU A 16 -1.98 14.16 -5.45
C GLU A 16 -3.21 13.28 -5.61
N VAL A 17 -4.04 13.54 -6.63
CA VAL A 17 -5.23 12.72 -6.94
C VAL A 17 -4.85 11.26 -7.17
N LEU A 18 -3.80 10.97 -7.96
CA LEU A 18 -3.37 9.60 -8.20
C LEU A 18 -2.89 8.87 -6.93
N ARG A 19 -2.35 9.58 -5.94
CA ARG A 19 -1.96 8.97 -4.66
C ARG A 19 -3.17 8.56 -3.83
N GLU A 20 -4.19 9.42 -3.79
CA GLU A 20 -5.44 9.16 -3.08
C GLU A 20 -6.20 8.00 -3.74
N GLU A 21 -6.43 8.10 -5.05
CA GLU A 21 -7.19 7.11 -5.82
C GLU A 21 -6.49 5.74 -5.86
N ARG A 22 -5.15 5.69 -5.76
CA ARG A 22 -4.42 4.42 -5.69
C ARG A 22 -4.78 3.62 -4.45
N LEU A 23 -4.89 4.27 -3.29
CA LEU A 23 -5.26 3.56 -2.05
C LEU A 23 -6.67 2.99 -2.17
N LEU A 24 -7.60 3.80 -2.69
CA LEU A 24 -8.97 3.38 -2.93
C LEU A 24 -9.04 2.21 -3.91
N LEU A 25 -8.28 2.26 -5.00
CA LEU A 25 -8.16 1.16 -5.95
C LEU A 25 -7.61 -0.11 -5.28
N CYS A 26 -6.56 0.00 -4.47
CA CYS A 26 -6.04 -1.14 -3.71
C CYS A 26 -7.12 -1.76 -2.83
N GLN A 27 -7.92 -0.95 -2.12
CA GLN A 27 -9.02 -1.45 -1.29
C GLN A 27 -10.09 -2.17 -2.12
N ILE A 28 -10.46 -1.64 -3.29
CA ILE A 28 -11.42 -2.27 -4.21
C ILE A 28 -10.92 -3.61 -4.75
N LEU A 29 -9.60 -3.73 -4.95
CA LEU A 29 -8.97 -4.95 -5.48
C LEU A 29 -8.69 -6.00 -4.41
N ILE A 30 -8.80 -5.68 -3.12
CA ILE A 30 -8.67 -6.67 -2.05
C ILE A 30 -9.86 -7.63 -2.13
N PRO A 31 -9.63 -8.95 -2.20
CA PRO A 31 -10.70 -9.92 -2.23
C PRO A 31 -11.52 -9.84 -0.94
N TYR A 32 -12.84 -9.95 -1.07
CA TYR A 32 -13.70 -10.15 0.08
C TYR A 32 -13.37 -11.51 0.72
N VAL A 33 -13.29 -11.54 2.04
CA VAL A 33 -13.11 -12.75 2.85
C VAL A 33 -14.28 -12.78 3.83
N SER A 34 -15.04 -13.88 3.80
CA SER A 34 -16.12 -14.13 4.76
C SER A 34 -15.58 -14.51 6.14
N ASP A 35 -16.42 -14.45 7.17
CA ASP A 35 -16.03 -14.85 8.53
C ASP A 35 -15.60 -16.32 8.61
N GLU A 36 -16.19 -17.20 7.77
CA GLU A 36 -15.81 -18.61 7.68
C GLU A 36 -14.41 -18.77 7.09
N GLU A 37 -14.16 -18.15 5.93
CA GLU A 37 -12.83 -18.16 5.28
C GLU A 37 -11.75 -17.53 6.17
N GLN A 38 -12.09 -16.45 6.88
CA GLN A 38 -11.18 -15.82 7.84
C GLN A 38 -10.84 -16.77 9.00
N GLY A 39 -11.82 -17.53 9.50
CA GLY A 39 -11.60 -18.56 10.51
C GLY A 39 -10.71 -19.71 10.03
N GLU A 40 -10.83 -20.13 8.77
CA GLU A 40 -9.94 -21.13 8.17
C GLU A 40 -8.50 -20.62 8.08
N ILE A 41 -8.31 -19.37 7.65
CA ILE A 41 -6.99 -18.71 7.59
C ILE A 41 -6.36 -18.65 8.98
N GLU A 42 -7.12 -18.20 9.99
CA GLU A 42 -6.63 -18.11 11.38
C GLU A 42 -6.31 -19.48 11.98
N ALA A 43 -7.06 -20.53 11.61
CA ALA A 43 -6.76 -21.89 12.06
C ALA A 43 -5.48 -22.46 11.43
N GLU A 44 -5.20 -22.13 10.17
CA GLU A 44 -4.02 -22.63 9.44
C GLU A 44 -2.74 -21.82 9.75
N PHE A 45 -2.87 -20.49 9.85
CA PHE A 45 -1.74 -19.57 9.97
C PHE A 45 -1.64 -18.86 11.32
N GLY A 46 -2.65 -18.96 12.20
CA GLY A 46 -2.69 -18.23 13.46
C GLY A 46 -2.97 -16.73 13.27
N PHE A 47 -2.75 -15.97 14.33
CA PHE A 47 -2.91 -14.51 14.33
C PHE A 47 -1.58 -13.81 14.05
N PRO A 48 -1.60 -12.60 13.47
CA PRO A 48 -0.38 -11.80 13.32
C PRO A 48 0.38 -11.58 14.65
N SER A 49 -0.32 -11.59 15.79
CA SER A 49 0.28 -11.49 17.13
C SER A 49 1.09 -12.72 17.57
N ASP A 50 0.95 -13.84 16.86
CA ASP A 50 1.65 -15.09 17.17
C ASP A 50 3.08 -15.10 16.59
N TYR A 51 3.41 -14.13 15.73
CA TYR A 51 4.71 -13.97 15.10
C TYR A 51 5.55 -12.89 15.79
N ASN A 52 6.87 -13.11 15.83
CA ASN A 52 7.79 -12.08 16.32
C ASN A 52 7.85 -10.90 15.36
N ASN A 53 7.95 -9.68 15.88
CA ASN A 53 8.06 -8.48 15.04
C ASN A 53 9.25 -8.51 14.09
N ASP A 54 10.33 -9.21 14.46
CA ASP A 54 11.54 -9.36 13.64
C ASP A 54 11.30 -10.25 12.39
N GLU A 55 10.22 -11.03 12.37
CA GLU A 55 9.80 -11.84 11.23
C GLU A 55 8.84 -11.09 10.30
N LEU A 56 8.34 -9.92 10.72
CA LEU A 56 7.40 -9.11 9.95
C LEU A 56 8.14 -8.16 9.00
N ILE A 57 7.72 -8.12 7.74
CA ILE A 57 8.25 -7.20 6.75
C ILE A 57 7.37 -5.94 6.73
N ASP A 58 7.97 -4.78 7.03
CA ASP A 58 7.27 -3.50 6.90
C ASP A 58 6.99 -3.16 5.41
N MET A 59 5.75 -3.35 4.99
CA MET A 59 5.29 -3.02 3.64
C MET A 59 4.84 -1.55 3.49
N THR A 60 4.95 -0.71 4.53
CA THR A 60 4.52 0.70 4.48
C THR A 60 5.21 1.48 3.36
N ASN A 61 6.49 1.17 3.11
CA ASN A 61 7.26 1.79 2.03
C ASN A 61 6.73 1.41 0.65
N TRP A 62 6.28 0.16 0.47
CA TRP A 62 5.64 -0.29 -0.77
C TRP A 62 4.32 0.46 -1.01
N VAL A 63 3.50 0.66 0.04
CA VAL A 63 2.25 1.42 -0.06
C VAL A 63 2.50 2.89 -0.40
N LYS A 64 3.55 3.52 0.14
CA LYS A 64 3.87 4.94 -0.10
C LYS A 64 4.51 5.17 -1.48
N HIS A 65 5.43 4.30 -1.87
CA HIS A 65 6.33 4.53 -3.01
C HIS A 65 6.09 3.58 -4.21
N GLY A 66 5.19 2.60 -4.08
CA GLY A 66 4.96 1.57 -5.09
C GLY A 66 6.14 0.58 -5.18
N GLY A 67 6.22 -0.20 -6.26
CA GLY A 67 7.26 -1.23 -6.50
C GLY A 67 8.71 -0.73 -6.56
N GLN A 68 8.97 0.55 -6.24
CA GLN A 68 10.30 1.03 -5.88
C GLN A 68 10.62 0.58 -4.46
N ILE A 69 10.85 -0.73 -4.29
CA ILE A 69 11.56 -1.23 -3.12
C ILE A 69 12.99 -0.72 -3.31
N SER A 70 13.31 0.41 -2.66
CA SER A 70 14.71 0.77 -2.45
C SER A 70 15.37 -0.45 -1.83
N GLN A 71 16.35 -1.03 -2.51
CA GLN A 71 17.30 -1.91 -1.83
C GLN A 71 18.02 -1.06 -0.78
N ALA A 72 17.42 -0.97 0.40
CA ALA A 72 18.14 -0.60 1.59
C ALA A 72 18.99 -1.82 1.95
N GLY A 73 20.18 -1.89 1.36
CA GLY A 73 21.23 -2.75 1.86
C GLY A 73 21.57 -2.36 3.29
N ASN A 74 21.39 -3.30 4.21
CA ASN A 74 22.49 -3.99 4.91
C ASN A 74 21.90 -5.15 5.70
#